data_AF-A0A9L0JYI6-F1
#
_entry.id   AF-A0A9L0JYI6-F1
#
_cell.length_a   1.000
_cell.length_b   1.000
_cell.length_c   1.000
_cell.angle_alpha   90.00
_cell.angle_beta   90.00
_cell.angle_gamma   90.00
#
_symmetry.space_group_name_H-M   'P 1'
#
loop_
_entity.id
_entity.type
_entity.pdbx_description
1 polymer ?
#
loop_
_entity_poly.entity_id
_entity_poly.type
_entity_poly.pdbx_seq_one_letter_code
_entity_poly.pdbx_strand_id
1 'polypeptide(L)'
;MLKCPEFCTFSHGDLVICVDKENNQAKRDILKAVLLKQEMPNRSIRFTVVSDPPEDEQDLECEDIGIAHVDLADMFQEGRDIIEQNIDVFDARADGGGIGKLKVTVEALRALRSVYEQYRDDLEA
;
A
#
# COMPACT_ATOMS: atom_id res chain seq x y z
N MET A 1 0.41 13.17 -32.44
CA MET A 1 0.16 11.72 -32.48
C MET A 1 0.20 11.23 -31.05
N LEU A 2 -0.97 11.11 -30.41
CA LEU A 2 -1.09 10.67 -29.03
C LEU A 2 -0.77 9.16 -29.00
N LYS A 3 0.41 8.79 -28.53
CA LYS A 3 0.74 7.39 -28.21
C LYS A 3 -0.18 7.00 -27.05
N CYS A 4 -1.17 6.16 -27.32
CA CYS A 4 -1.92 5.49 -26.25
C CYS A 4 -0.90 4.78 -25.35
N PRO A 5 -0.80 5.09 -24.05
CA PRO A 5 0.01 4.28 -23.16
C PRO A 5 -0.71 2.93 -23.02
N GLU A 6 -0.03 1.86 -23.40
CA GLU A 6 -0.49 0.50 -23.13
C GLU A 6 -0.54 0.33 -21.61
N PHE A 7 -1.73 0.10 -21.04
CA PHE A 7 -1.90 -0.20 -19.62
C PHE A 7 -2.14 -1.69 -19.44
N CYS A 8 -1.32 -2.33 -18.62
CA CYS A 8 -1.62 -3.67 -18.10
C CYS A 8 -2.66 -3.51 -16.98
N THR A 9 -3.79 -4.22 -17.11
CA THR A 9 -4.83 -4.22 -16.07
C THR A 9 -4.72 -5.52 -15.28
N PHE A 10 -4.48 -5.39 -13.98
CA PHE A 10 -4.46 -6.51 -13.04
C PHE A 10 -5.66 -6.40 -12.11
N SER A 11 -6.63 -7.28 -12.28
CA SER A 11 -7.84 -7.31 -11.44
C SER A 11 -7.63 -8.24 -10.25
N HIS A 12 -6.83 -7.84 -9.26
CA HIS A 12 -6.73 -8.55 -7.98
C HIS A 12 -7.83 -8.03 -7.04
N GLY A 13 -9.08 -8.44 -7.29
CA GLY A 13 -10.29 -7.87 -6.69
C GLY A 13 -10.55 -8.20 -5.20
N ASP A 14 -9.80 -9.13 -4.60
CA ASP A 14 -10.22 -9.78 -3.34
C ASP A 14 -9.18 -9.72 -2.20
N LEU A 15 -8.17 -8.84 -2.26
CA LEU A 15 -7.22 -8.71 -1.14
C LEU A 15 -7.87 -7.95 0.03
N VAL A 16 -8.53 -8.71 0.92
CA VAL A 16 -9.12 -8.19 2.15
C VAL A 16 -8.24 -8.54 3.35
N ILE A 17 -7.77 -7.53 4.07
CA ILE A 17 -7.01 -7.70 5.30
C ILE A 17 -7.93 -7.47 6.51
N CYS A 18 -8.29 -8.55 7.21
CA CYS A 18 -9.09 -8.44 8.44
C CYS A 18 -8.28 -7.79 9.58
N VAL A 19 -8.88 -6.76 10.21
CA VAL A 19 -8.31 -5.96 11.30
C VAL A 19 -9.33 -5.73 12.44
N ASP A 20 -10.24 -6.69 12.63
CA ASP A 20 -11.23 -6.65 13.71
C ASP A 20 -10.57 -6.57 15.11
N LYS A 21 -11.30 -5.99 16.05
CA LYS A 21 -10.80 -5.75 17.42
C LYS A 21 -10.61 -7.05 18.21
N GLU A 22 -11.37 -8.10 17.90
CA GLU A 22 -11.43 -9.32 18.69
C GLU A 22 -10.24 -10.25 18.43
N ASN A 23 -9.80 -10.36 17.17
CA ASN A 23 -8.86 -11.39 16.74
C ASN A 23 -7.59 -10.83 16.06
N ASN A 24 -7.49 -9.53 15.82
CA ASN A 24 -6.40 -8.93 15.06
C ASN A 24 -5.64 -7.80 15.79
N GLN A 25 -5.50 -7.90 17.12
CA GLN A 25 -4.85 -6.87 17.95
C GLN A 25 -3.44 -6.49 17.45
N ALA A 26 -2.59 -7.47 17.09
CA ALA A 26 -1.25 -7.20 16.57
C ALA A 26 -1.26 -6.33 15.29
N LYS A 27 -2.21 -6.56 14.37
CA LYS A 27 -2.35 -5.72 13.17
C LYS A 27 -2.84 -4.32 13.53
N ARG A 28 -3.76 -4.21 14.50
CA ARG A 28 -4.25 -2.93 15.01
C ARG A 28 -3.15 -2.13 15.71
N ASP A 29 -2.24 -2.78 16.43
CA ASP A 29 -1.09 -2.14 17.07
C ASP A 29 -0.11 -1.56 16.04
N ILE A 30 0.13 -2.29 14.93
CA ILE A 30 0.91 -1.78 13.79
C ILE A 30 0.24 -0.55 13.20
N LEU A 31 -1.06 -0.64 12.87
CA LEU A 31 -1.82 0.51 12.31
C LEU A 31 -1.84 1.71 13.26
N LYS A 32 -1.99 1.47 14.57
CA LYS A 32 -1.90 2.50 15.60
C LYS A 32 -0.54 3.19 15.57
N ALA A 33 0.56 2.44 15.49
CA ALA A 33 1.89 3.01 15.42
C ALA A 33 2.11 3.82 14.12
N VAL A 34 1.53 3.39 12.99
CA VAL A 34 1.53 4.17 11.74
C VAL A 34 0.79 5.51 11.94
N LEU A 35 -0.43 5.47 12.49
CA LEU A 35 -1.25 6.67 12.72
C LEU A 35 -0.62 7.68 13.67
N LEU A 36 0.12 7.20 14.68
CA LEU A 36 0.84 8.05 15.63
C LEU A 36 2.15 8.63 15.07
N LYS A 37 2.45 8.38 13.77
CA LYS A 37 3.70 8.78 13.12
C LYS A 37 4.92 8.39 13.97
N GLN A 38 4.87 7.24 14.64
CA GLN A 38 6.06 6.68 15.30
C GLN A 38 7.06 6.31 14.20
N GLU A 39 8.35 6.58 14.40
CA GLU A 39 9.41 6.21 13.44
C GLU A 39 9.37 4.70 13.25
N MET A 40 8.73 4.29 12.16
CA MET A 40 8.59 2.90 11.77
C MET A 40 9.04 2.78 10.32
N PRO A 41 9.76 1.72 9.97
CA PRO A 41 10.17 1.49 8.58
C PRO A 41 8.96 1.28 7.64
N ASN A 42 7.78 0.97 8.18
CA ASN A 42 6.60 0.51 7.41
C ASN A 42 5.36 1.40 7.65
N ARG A 43 5.43 2.70 7.36
CA ARG A 43 4.27 3.62 7.46
C ARG A 43 3.33 3.56 6.24
N SER A 44 3.82 3.02 5.13
CA SER A 44 3.10 2.97 3.87
C SER A 44 2.78 1.54 3.45
N ILE A 45 1.71 1.39 2.68
CA ILE A 45 1.51 0.21 1.84
C ILE A 45 2.48 0.34 0.67
N ARG A 46 3.38 -0.63 0.54
CA ARG A 46 4.33 -0.71 -0.55
C ARG A 46 3.83 -1.68 -1.62
N PHE A 47 3.74 -1.20 -2.84
CA PHE A 47 3.51 -2.00 -4.02
C PHE A 47 4.85 -2.24 -4.70
N THR A 48 5.22 -3.50 -4.90
CA THR A 48 6.40 -3.89 -5.65
C THR A 48 5.96 -4.44 -7.00
N VAL A 49 6.49 -3.87 -8.07
CA VAL A 49 6.35 -4.39 -9.42
C VAL A 49 7.55 -5.31 -9.65
N VAL A 50 7.28 -6.55 -10.04
CA VAL A 50 8.30 -7.58 -10.28
C VAL A 50 8.26 -8.04 -11.74
N SER A 51 9.41 -8.42 -12.29
CA SER A 51 9.48 -9.11 -13.57
C SER A 51 9.48 -10.62 -13.37
N ASP A 52 8.50 -11.28 -13.96
CA ASP A 52 8.43 -12.75 -14.03
C ASP A 52 9.41 -13.25 -15.10
N PRO A 53 10.31 -14.22 -14.77
CA PRO A 53 11.27 -14.75 -15.73
C PRO A 53 10.57 -15.50 -16.87
N PRO A 54 11.17 -15.57 -18.07
CA PRO A 54 10.60 -16.33 -19.18
C PRO A 54 10.54 -17.83 -18.87
N GLU A 55 9.68 -18.59 -19.58
CA GLU A 55 9.43 -20.01 -19.31
C GLU A 55 10.71 -20.88 -19.27
N ASP A 56 11.69 -20.56 -20.12
CA ASP A 56 12.99 -21.25 -20.22
C ASP A 56 13.97 -20.92 -19.08
N GLU A 57 13.66 -19.92 -18.25
CA GLU A 57 14.51 -19.44 -17.14
C GLU A 57 13.74 -19.41 -15.81
N GLN A 58 12.69 -20.24 -15.66
CA GLN A 58 11.84 -20.30 -14.47
C GLN A 58 12.55 -20.66 -13.15
N ASP A 59 13.78 -21.17 -13.22
CA ASP A 59 14.61 -21.40 -12.02
C ASP A 59 15.19 -20.10 -11.43
N LEU A 60 15.06 -18.96 -12.12
CA LEU A 60 15.53 -17.65 -11.64
C LEU A 60 14.50 -17.00 -10.69
N GLU A 61 15.01 -16.17 -9.77
CA GLU A 61 14.16 -15.38 -8.88
C GLU A 61 13.56 -14.17 -9.61
N CYS A 62 12.33 -13.78 -9.25
CA CYS A 62 11.71 -12.56 -9.74
C CYS A 62 12.54 -11.34 -9.32
N GLU A 63 12.73 -10.40 -10.23
CA GLU A 63 13.44 -9.15 -9.95
C GLU A 63 12.46 -8.02 -9.62
N ASP A 64 12.72 -7.30 -8.53
CA ASP A 64 12.02 -6.06 -8.21
C ASP A 64 12.41 -4.99 -9.23
N ILE A 65 11.45 -4.55 -10.04
CA ILE A 65 11.69 -3.53 -11.07
C ILE A 65 11.12 -2.17 -10.69
N GLY A 66 10.14 -2.12 -9.79
CA GLY A 66 9.51 -0.87 -9.40
C GLY A 66 8.90 -0.87 -8.01
N ILE A 67 8.88 0.30 -7.37
CA ILE A 67 8.31 0.52 -6.05
C ILE A 67 7.34 1.69 -6.08
N ALA A 68 6.14 1.51 -5.52
CA ALA A 68 5.19 2.58 -5.26
C ALA A 68 4.68 2.52 -3.82
N HIS A 69 4.25 3.66 -3.28
CA HIS A 69 3.82 3.78 -1.89
C HIS A 69 2.48 4.50 -1.76
N VAL A 70 1.69 4.04 -0.78
CA VAL A 70 0.52 4.75 -0.26
C VAL A 70 0.73 4.97 1.23
N ASP A 71 0.77 6.22 1.68
CA ASP A 71 0.90 6.56 3.10
C ASP A 71 -0.48 6.50 3.79
N LEU A 72 -0.60 5.62 4.78
CA LEU A 72 -1.87 5.41 5.50
C LEU A 72 -2.18 6.56 6.47
N ALA A 73 -1.16 7.24 6.99
CA ALA A 73 -1.36 8.40 7.86
C ALA A 73 -1.88 9.59 7.05
N ASP A 74 -1.37 9.81 5.84
CA ASP A 74 -1.88 10.85 4.94
C ASP A 74 -3.33 10.57 4.55
N MET A 75 -3.64 9.32 4.18
CA MET A 75 -5.01 8.89 3.85
C MET A 75 -5.97 9.09 5.04
N PHE A 76 -5.51 8.85 6.27
CA PHE A 76 -6.27 9.14 7.49
C PHE A 76 -6.46 10.64 7.71
N GLN A 77 -5.43 11.45 7.50
CA GLN A 77 -5.45 12.91 7.66
C GLN A 77 -6.36 13.59 6.63
N GLU A 78 -6.33 13.15 5.37
CA GLU A 78 -7.24 13.60 4.32
C GLU A 78 -8.68 13.10 4.55
N GLY A 79 -8.85 12.03 5.33
CA GLY A 79 -10.15 11.52 5.71
C GLY A 79 -10.94 10.90 4.56
N ARG A 80 -10.25 10.35 3.55
CA ARG A 80 -10.84 9.72 2.36
C ARG A 80 -10.06 8.49 1.93
N ASP A 81 -10.76 7.49 1.42
CA ASP A 81 -10.14 6.33 0.76
C ASP A 81 -9.53 6.72 -0.60
N ILE A 82 -8.61 5.90 -1.10
CA ILE A 82 -8.02 6.05 -2.43
C ILE A 82 -8.80 5.18 -3.39
N ILE A 83 -9.49 5.77 -4.36
CA ILE A 83 -10.30 5.04 -5.34
C ILE A 83 -9.75 5.31 -6.75
N GLU A 84 -9.29 4.26 -7.43
CA GLU A 84 -8.78 4.30 -8.81
C GLU A 84 -7.76 5.43 -9.10
N GLN A 85 -6.91 5.76 -8.14
CA GLN A 85 -5.92 6.83 -8.29
C GLN A 85 -4.61 6.29 -8.86
N ASN A 86 -3.96 7.09 -9.71
CA ASN A 86 -2.62 6.77 -10.23
C ASN A 86 -1.56 7.24 -9.23
N ILE A 87 -0.69 6.32 -8.80
CA ILE A 87 0.50 6.60 -7.99
C ILE A 87 1.74 6.38 -8.84
N ASP A 88 2.79 7.17 -8.58
CA ASP A 88 4.06 7.03 -9.30
C ASP A 88 4.81 5.77 -8.86
N VAL A 89 5.38 5.06 -9.83
CA VAL A 89 6.25 3.90 -9.64
C VAL A 89 7.68 4.37 -9.89
N PHE A 90 8.54 4.19 -8.89
CA PHE A 90 9.94 4.52 -8.95
C PHE A 90 10.76 3.28 -9.26
N ASP A 91 11.87 3.44 -9.98
CA ASP A 91 12.81 2.36 -10.22
C ASP A 91 13.28 1.78 -8.87
N ALA A 92 13.17 0.46 -8.70
CA ALA A 92 13.64 -0.22 -7.50
C ALA A 92 15.18 -0.26 -7.43
N ARG A 93 15.84 -0.03 -8.56
CA ARG A 93 17.29 0.04 -8.73
C ARG A 93 17.76 1.48 -8.45
N ALA A 94 19.07 1.64 -8.30
CA ALA A 94 19.69 2.84 -7.69
C ALA A 94 19.43 4.20 -8.38
N ASP A 95 18.76 4.25 -9.53
CA ASP A 95 18.54 5.48 -10.30
C ASP A 95 17.36 6.32 -9.78
N GLY A 96 16.40 5.72 -9.05
CA GLY A 96 15.29 6.42 -8.41
C GLY A 96 14.37 7.21 -9.35
N GLY A 97 14.53 7.05 -10.67
CA GLY A 97 13.71 7.67 -11.69
C GLY A 97 12.26 7.14 -11.65
N GLY A 98 11.30 7.99 -11.95
CA GLY A 98 9.92 7.55 -12.17
C GLY A 98 9.82 6.72 -13.44
N ILE A 99 9.48 5.44 -13.31
CA ILE A 99 9.41 4.47 -14.42
C ILE A 99 7.99 4.21 -14.93
N GLY A 100 6.97 4.66 -14.19
CA GLY A 100 5.59 4.46 -14.59
C GLY A 100 4.57 4.91 -13.55
N LYS A 101 3.32 4.49 -13.76
CA LYS A 101 2.21 4.74 -12.84
C LYS A 101 1.43 3.46 -12.59
N LEU A 102 1.01 3.28 -11.35
CA LEU A 102 0.11 2.20 -10.93
C LEU A 102 -1.23 2.80 -10.55
N LYS A 103 -2.33 2.28 -11.13
CA LYS A 103 -3.68 2.64 -10.70
C LYS A 103 -4.10 1.73 -9.55
N VAL A 104 -4.43 2.30 -8.39
CA VAL A 104 -4.78 1.55 -7.18
C VAL A 104 -6.09 2.01 -6.55
N THR A 105 -6.74 1.07 -5.86
CA THR A 105 -7.82 1.33 -4.91
C THR A 105 -7.39 0.80 -3.54
N VAL A 106 -7.45 1.64 -2.52
CA VAL A 106 -7.14 1.31 -1.12
C VAL A 106 -8.26 1.84 -0.24
N GLU A 107 -9.03 0.91 0.31
CA GLU A 107 -10.12 1.19 1.25
C GLU A 107 -9.68 0.80 2.66
N ALA A 108 -9.30 1.79 3.47
CA ALA A 108 -8.85 1.53 4.85
C ALA A 108 -9.31 2.60 5.86
N LEU A 109 -9.92 3.70 5.42
CA LEU A 109 -10.29 4.81 6.29
C LEU A 109 -11.14 4.36 7.49
N ARG A 110 -12.14 3.51 7.23
CA ARG A 110 -13.02 2.97 8.29
C ARG A 110 -12.22 2.18 9.33
N ALA A 111 -11.30 1.34 8.88
CA ALA A 111 -10.43 0.57 9.76
C ALA A 111 -9.50 1.48 10.57
N LEU A 112 -8.87 2.46 9.92
CA LEU A 112 -7.96 3.41 10.57
C LEU A 112 -8.67 4.23 11.65
N ARG A 113 -9.90 4.72 11.39
CA ARG A 113 -10.74 5.39 12.39
C ARG A 113 -11.04 4.50 13.58
N SER A 114 -11.46 3.25 13.33
CA SER A 114 -11.74 2.30 14.41
C SER A 114 -10.53 2.04 15.29
N VAL A 115 -9.33 1.93 14.71
CA VAL A 115 -8.08 1.75 15.47
C VAL A 115 -7.76 2.99 16.30
N TYR A 116 -7.91 4.18 15.73
CA TYR A 116 -7.68 5.44 16.43
C TYR A 116 -8.66 5.66 17.59
N GLU A 117 -9.94 5.35 17.40
CA GLU A 117 -10.98 5.45 18.42
C GLU A 117 -10.71 4.50 19.60
N GLN A 118 -10.32 3.24 19.31
CA GLN A 118 -9.92 2.31 20.36
C GLN A 118 -8.75 2.87 21.18
N TYR A 119 -7.74 3.44 20.52
CA TYR A 119 -6.61 4.04 21.22
C TYR A 119 -7.02 5.23 22.12
N ARG A 120 -7.95 6.08 21.65
CA ARG A 120 -8.47 7.17 22.46
C ARG A 120 -9.19 6.68 23.72
N ASP A 121 -10.02 5.65 23.57
CA ASP A 121 -10.72 5.03 24.69
C ASP A 121 -9.73 4.43 25.72
N ASP A 122 -8.66 3.77 25.27
CA ASP A 122 -7.59 3.23 26.12
C ASP A 122 -6.82 4.32 26.91
N LEU A 123 -6.78 5.57 26.42
CA LEU A 123 -6.14 6.71 27.09
C LEU A 123 -7.03 7.35 28.16
N GLU A 124 -8.35 7.21 28.02
CA GLU A 124 -9.36 7.83 28.88
C GLU A 124 -9.83 6.86 30.00
N ALA A 125 -9.35 5.61 29.98
CA ALA A 125 -9.70 4.52 30.90
C ALA A 125 -8.74 4.33 32.10
#